data_AF-A0A524KB99-F1
#
_entry.id   AF-A0A524KB99-F1
#
_cell.length_a   1.000
_cell.length_b   1.000
_cell.length_c   1.000
_cell.angle_alpha   90.00
_cell.angle_beta   90.00
_cell.angle_gamma   90.00
#
_symmetry.space_group_name_H-M   'P 1'
#
loop_
_entity.id
_entity.type
_entity.pdbx_description
1 polymer ?
#
loop_
_entity_poly.entity_id
_entity_poly.type
_entity_poly.pdbx_seq_one_letter_code
_entity_poly.pdbx_strand_id
1 'polypeptide(L)'
;MLPTRRFLSLLLFCFSSLPVLSQAGECRSLVRPLLAQAEPPAVELDRARLLCGAEAEAGDPEATYQLALFSLGLGGTWQPEEAIPLIRSAAHDGVTEAQYWLAWQSEAGPALPHDNEIALGWYQKSAAGNHRLALQRLADAWERGELGLPVDARKSLELRARIRRCEEVTALNLN
;
A
#
# COMPACT_ATOMS: atom_id res chain seq x y z
N MET A 1 46.26 10.78 -58.92
CA MET A 1 47.14 11.22 -57.83
C MET A 1 46.62 10.61 -56.53
N LEU A 2 47.43 9.77 -55.88
CA LEU A 2 47.23 9.09 -54.57
C LEU A 2 47.14 10.11 -53.39
N PRO A 3 46.87 9.75 -52.11
CA PRO A 3 46.79 8.40 -51.51
C PRO A 3 45.66 8.14 -50.47
N THR A 4 45.56 6.84 -50.18
CA THR A 4 45.18 6.09 -48.98
C THR A 4 45.09 6.79 -47.60
N ARG A 5 44.12 6.35 -46.78
CA ARG A 5 44.34 5.96 -45.36
C ARG A 5 43.33 4.89 -44.91
N ARG A 6 43.87 3.73 -44.48
CA ARG A 6 43.21 2.63 -43.76
C ARG A 6 43.31 2.86 -42.24
N PHE A 7 42.54 2.07 -41.49
CA PHE A 7 42.59 1.82 -40.02
C PHE A 7 41.94 2.95 -39.19
N LEU A 8 41.13 2.68 -38.16
CA LEU A 8 41.33 1.71 -37.08
C LEU A 8 39.99 1.46 -36.36
N SER A 9 39.79 0.22 -35.91
CA SER A 9 38.75 -0.20 -34.99
C SER A 9 38.58 0.73 -33.79
N LEU A 10 37.34 1.02 -33.41
CA LEU A 10 36.96 1.18 -32.01
C LEU A 10 35.48 0.83 -31.85
N LEU A 11 35.26 -0.44 -31.54
CA LEU A 11 34.21 -0.89 -30.64
C LEU A 11 34.24 0.01 -29.40
N LEU A 12 33.45 1.08 -29.37
CA LEU A 12 33.00 1.64 -28.11
C LEU A 12 31.69 0.96 -27.77
N PHE A 13 31.84 -0.12 -27.02
CA PHE A 13 30.91 -0.55 -25.99
C PHE A 13 30.38 0.70 -25.26
N CYS A 14 29.22 1.22 -25.66
CA CYS A 14 28.38 1.96 -24.72
C CYS A 14 27.66 0.91 -23.86
N PHE A 15 28.45 0.29 -22.99
CA PHE A 15 27.99 -0.34 -21.76
C PHE A 15 27.71 0.77 -20.72
N SER A 16 27.00 1.83 -21.12
CA SER A 16 26.39 2.73 -20.16
C SER A 16 25.09 2.06 -19.76
N SER A 17 25.20 1.21 -18.74
CA SER A 17 24.15 0.96 -17.76
C SER A 17 22.75 1.04 -18.35
N LEU A 18 22.25 -0.09 -18.86
CA LEU A 18 20.80 -0.28 -18.88
C LEU A 18 20.30 0.21 -17.52
N PRO A 19 19.40 1.21 -17.47
CA PRO A 19 18.80 1.57 -16.21
C PRO A 19 18.24 0.27 -15.66
N VAL A 20 18.60 -0.07 -14.42
CA VAL A 20 17.83 -1.03 -13.66
C VAL A 20 16.40 -0.55 -13.79
N LEU A 21 15.63 -1.23 -14.64
CA LEU A 21 14.18 -1.09 -14.70
C LEU A 21 13.75 -1.47 -13.29
N SER A 22 13.59 -0.45 -12.45
CA SER A 22 12.94 -0.56 -11.15
C SER A 22 11.64 -1.28 -11.44
N GLN A 23 11.57 -2.54 -11.03
CA GLN A 23 10.37 -3.33 -11.17
C GLN A 23 9.42 -2.83 -10.08
N ALA A 24 8.67 -1.78 -10.41
CA ALA A 24 7.63 -1.26 -9.54
C ALA A 24 6.72 -2.43 -9.06
N GLY A 25 6.57 -2.57 -7.74
CA GLY A 25 5.74 -3.60 -7.12
C GLY A 25 6.47 -4.88 -6.67
N GLU A 26 7.78 -5.03 -6.87
CA GLU A 26 8.52 -6.17 -6.30
C GLU A 26 8.51 -6.14 -4.77
N CYS A 27 8.64 -4.96 -4.14
CA CYS A 27 8.54 -4.79 -2.69
C CYS A 27 7.27 -5.45 -2.13
N ARG A 28 6.10 -5.15 -2.71
CA ARG A 28 4.82 -5.73 -2.27
C ARG A 28 4.82 -7.26 -2.40
N SER A 29 5.41 -7.78 -3.47
CA SER A 29 5.48 -9.23 -3.71
C SER A 29 6.32 -9.95 -2.65
N LEU A 30 7.39 -9.32 -2.17
CA LEU A 30 8.24 -9.85 -1.09
C LEU A 30 7.60 -9.69 0.29
N VAL A 31 6.93 -8.58 0.56
CA VAL A 31 6.33 -8.33 1.88
C VAL A 31 5.10 -9.20 2.15
N ARG A 32 4.28 -9.47 1.12
CA ARG A 32 3.04 -10.25 1.28
C ARG A 32 3.22 -11.61 1.99
N PRO A 33 4.16 -12.49 1.60
CA PRO A 33 4.36 -13.76 2.32
C PRO A 33 4.95 -13.58 3.72
N LEU A 34 5.67 -12.48 4.00
CA LEU A 34 6.24 -12.22 5.32
C LEU A 34 5.15 -11.87 6.34
N LEU A 35 4.10 -11.15 5.93
CA LEU A 35 2.94 -10.82 6.78
C LEU A 35 2.17 -12.05 7.29
N ALA A 36 2.29 -13.19 6.61
CA ALA A 36 1.63 -14.44 7.00
C ALA A 36 2.46 -15.27 8.00
N GLN A 37 3.70 -14.89 8.25
CA GLN A 37 4.62 -15.62 9.12
C GLN A 37 4.58 -15.04 10.53
N ALA A 38 4.58 -15.91 11.54
CA ALA A 38 4.67 -15.47 12.94
C ALA A 38 6.05 -14.86 13.23
N GLU A 39 7.11 -15.47 12.68
CA GLU A 39 8.49 -15.04 12.81
C GLU A 39 9.19 -15.08 11.44
N PRO A 40 9.00 -14.04 10.61
CA PRO A 40 9.65 -13.97 9.31
C PRO A 40 11.18 -13.92 9.44
N PRO A 41 11.95 -14.59 8.55
CA PRO A 41 13.41 -14.62 8.63
C PRO A 41 14.00 -13.21 8.52
N ALA A 42 14.93 -12.86 9.44
CA ALA A 42 15.57 -11.54 9.48
C ALA A 42 16.20 -11.14 8.13
N VAL A 43 16.85 -12.09 7.46
CA VAL A 43 17.47 -11.86 6.14
C VAL A 43 16.43 -11.46 5.07
N GLU A 44 15.23 -12.04 5.12
CA GLU A 44 14.16 -11.68 4.18
C GLU A 44 13.52 -10.34 4.54
N LEU A 45 13.39 -10.04 5.83
CA LEU A 45 12.94 -8.73 6.31
C LEU A 45 13.89 -7.61 5.87
N ASP A 46 15.20 -7.81 6.02
CA ASP A 46 16.21 -6.83 5.62
C ASP A 46 16.19 -6.60 4.11
N ARG A 47 16.10 -7.69 3.33
CA ARG A 47 15.98 -7.60 1.86
C ARG A 47 14.72 -6.85 1.45
N ALA A 48 13.58 -7.18 2.03
CA ALA A 48 12.30 -6.53 1.74
C ALA A 48 12.36 -5.04 2.12
N ARG A 49 12.91 -4.70 3.29
CA ARG A 49 13.05 -3.31 3.74
C ARG A 49 13.90 -2.48 2.78
N LEU A 50 15.05 -3.01 2.36
CA LEU A 50 15.94 -2.33 1.41
C LEU A 50 15.25 -2.08 0.07
N LEU A 51 14.54 -3.08 -0.44
CA LEU A 51 13.82 -2.96 -1.71
C LEU A 51 12.68 -1.96 -1.62
N CYS A 52 11.85 -2.04 -0.57
CA CYS A 52 10.77 -1.09 -0.34
C CYS A 52 11.29 0.35 -0.16
N GLY A 53 12.45 0.53 0.48
CA GLY A 53 13.12 1.83 0.57
C GLY A 53 13.48 2.39 -0.81
N ALA A 54 14.11 1.58 -1.66
CA ALA A 54 14.48 2.00 -3.02
C ALA A 54 13.26 2.34 -3.91
N GLU A 55 12.18 1.54 -3.83
CA GLU A 55 10.94 1.82 -4.56
C GLU A 55 10.19 3.04 -4.01
N ALA A 56 10.19 3.24 -2.69
CA ALA A 56 9.60 4.44 -2.07
C ALA A 56 10.37 5.71 -2.46
N GLU A 57 11.71 5.67 -2.49
CA GLU A 57 12.54 6.78 -2.99
C GLU A 57 12.29 7.07 -4.49
N ALA A 58 11.93 6.06 -5.26
CA ALA A 58 11.51 6.21 -6.66
C ALA A 58 10.07 6.75 -6.81
N GLY A 59 9.35 6.98 -5.70
CA GLY A 59 8.01 7.53 -5.68
C GLY A 59 6.89 6.50 -5.79
N ASP A 60 7.15 5.22 -5.53
CA ASP A 60 6.10 4.21 -5.45
C ASP A 60 5.32 4.35 -4.12
N PRO A 61 4.04 4.72 -4.16
CA PRO A 61 3.26 4.93 -2.95
C PRO A 61 2.91 3.61 -2.24
N GLU A 62 2.79 2.51 -2.97
CA GLU A 62 2.58 1.19 -2.39
C GLU A 62 3.83 0.76 -1.63
N ALA A 63 5.01 0.92 -2.22
CA ALA A 63 6.28 0.64 -1.52
C ALA A 63 6.46 1.52 -0.28
N THR A 64 6.04 2.79 -0.35
CA THR A 64 6.03 3.70 0.80
C THR A 64 5.16 3.16 1.95
N TYR A 65 3.97 2.64 1.63
CA TYR A 65 3.11 1.97 2.62
C TYR A 65 3.75 0.70 3.17
N GLN A 66 4.30 -0.16 2.31
CA GLN A 66 4.97 -1.40 2.73
C GLN A 66 6.19 -1.11 3.64
N LEU A 67 6.95 -0.06 3.35
CA LEU A 67 8.06 0.38 4.20
C LEU A 67 7.56 0.78 5.61
N ALA A 68 6.43 1.46 5.68
CA ALA A 68 5.82 1.84 6.96
C ALA A 68 5.44 0.62 7.82
N LEU A 69 5.08 -0.52 7.20
CA LEU A 69 4.73 -1.74 7.93
C LEU A 69 5.87 -2.28 8.81
N PHE A 70 7.12 -2.01 8.47
CA PHE A 70 8.27 -2.39 9.29
C PHE A 70 8.29 -1.70 10.64
N SER A 71 7.88 -0.43 10.70
CA SER A 71 7.69 0.31 11.96
C SER A 71 6.33 0.01 12.60
N LEU A 72 5.45 -0.75 11.94
CA LEU A 72 4.16 -1.22 12.47
C LEU A 72 4.18 -2.72 12.85
N GLY A 73 5.35 -3.28 13.13
CA GLY A 73 5.48 -4.61 13.72
C GLY A 73 5.90 -5.74 12.77
N LEU A 74 6.02 -5.51 11.45
CA LEU A 74 6.48 -6.56 10.51
C LEU A 74 7.91 -7.08 10.83
N GLY A 75 8.71 -6.32 11.58
CA GLY A 75 10.03 -6.74 12.11
C GLY A 75 10.09 -6.85 13.63
N GLY A 76 8.95 -7.02 14.31
CA GLY A 76 8.89 -7.18 15.78
C GLY A 76 8.93 -5.89 16.59
N THR A 77 9.00 -4.73 15.94
CA THR A 77 8.97 -3.41 16.60
C THR A 77 7.73 -2.62 16.23
N TRP A 78 7.00 -2.13 17.23
CA TRP A 78 5.86 -1.23 17.06
C TRP A 78 6.27 0.21 17.41
N GLN A 79 6.53 1.02 16.38
CA GLN A 79 6.97 2.42 16.42
C GLN A 79 6.09 3.25 15.46
N PRO A 80 4.79 3.40 15.76
CA PRO A 80 3.83 4.00 14.84
C PRO A 80 4.13 5.48 14.52
N GLU A 81 4.80 6.21 15.42
CA GLU A 81 5.25 7.58 15.21
C GLU A 81 6.17 7.74 13.99
N GLU A 82 7.02 6.74 13.72
CA GLU A 82 7.88 6.70 12.53
C GLU A 82 7.10 6.35 11.26
N ALA A 83 6.05 5.53 11.40
CA ALA A 83 5.22 5.07 10.29
C ALA A 83 4.22 6.13 9.81
N ILE A 84 3.65 6.93 10.72
CA ILE A 84 2.60 7.92 10.41
C ILE A 84 2.92 8.82 9.21
N PRO A 85 4.11 9.45 9.08
CA PRO A 85 4.40 10.29 7.92
C PRO A 85 4.37 9.50 6.60
N LEU A 86 4.92 8.28 6.58
CA LEU A 86 4.91 7.40 5.41
C LEU A 86 3.48 6.97 5.06
N ILE A 87 2.69 6.56 6.06
CA ILE A 87 1.29 6.19 5.88
C ILE A 87 0.48 7.36 5.34
N ARG A 88 0.66 8.57 5.86
CA ARG A 88 -0.03 9.77 5.36
C ARG A 88 0.34 10.07 3.92
N SER A 89 1.61 9.95 3.55
CA SER A 89 2.04 10.12 2.15
C SER A 89 1.33 9.10 1.25
N ALA A 90 1.47 7.81 1.54
CA ALA A 90 0.85 6.75 0.75
C ALA A 90 -0.68 6.88 0.67
N ALA A 91 -1.34 7.29 1.77
CA ALA A 91 -2.78 7.50 1.79
C ALA A 91 -3.22 8.69 0.91
N HIS A 92 -2.42 9.77 0.85
CA HIS A 92 -2.66 10.89 -0.06
C HIS A 92 -2.48 10.48 -1.52
N ASP A 93 -1.53 9.60 -1.80
CA ASP A 93 -1.27 9.07 -3.14
C ASP A 93 -2.26 7.96 -3.56
N GLY A 94 -3.23 7.64 -2.70
CA GLY A 94 -4.36 6.77 -3.05
C GLY A 94 -4.25 5.33 -2.57
N VAL A 95 -3.23 4.96 -1.78
CA VAL A 95 -3.09 3.59 -1.25
C VAL A 95 -4.23 3.30 -0.28
N THR A 96 -5.10 2.38 -0.68
CA THR A 96 -6.34 2.03 0.02
C THR A 96 -6.10 1.50 1.43
N GLU A 97 -5.06 0.70 1.59
CA GLU A 97 -4.63 0.09 2.85
C GLU A 97 -4.12 1.15 3.83
N ALA A 98 -3.35 2.13 3.33
CA ALA A 98 -2.88 3.26 4.12
C ALA A 98 -4.04 4.16 4.58
N GLN A 99 -5.00 4.42 3.69
CA GLN A 99 -6.22 5.16 4.02
C GLN A 99 -7.04 4.43 5.09
N TYR A 100 -7.21 3.11 4.97
CA TYR A 100 -7.89 2.30 6.00
C TYR A 100 -7.15 2.35 7.34
N TRP A 101 -5.82 2.26 7.32
CA TRP A 101 -5.02 2.35 8.54
C TRP A 101 -5.25 3.67 9.26
N LEU A 102 -5.21 4.81 8.56
CA LEU A 102 -5.51 6.12 9.15
C LEU A 102 -6.93 6.18 9.71
N ALA A 103 -7.90 5.64 8.98
CA ALA A 103 -9.29 5.60 9.42
C ALA A 103 -9.45 4.85 10.75
N TRP A 104 -8.88 3.66 10.83
CA TRP A 104 -8.94 2.83 12.02
C TRP A 104 -8.19 3.45 13.21
N GLN A 105 -7.02 4.04 12.96
CA GLN A 105 -6.26 4.71 14.03
C GLN A 105 -6.98 5.94 14.57
N SER A 106 -7.66 6.70 13.72
CA SER A 106 -8.50 7.82 14.15
C SER A 106 -9.82 7.35 14.82
N GLU A 107 -10.34 6.18 14.47
CA GLU A 107 -11.57 5.66 15.11
C GLU A 107 -11.28 5.01 16.47
N ALA A 108 -10.32 4.11 16.56
CA ALA A 108 -10.18 3.24 17.73
C ALA A 108 -8.73 2.80 18.01
N GLY A 109 -7.80 3.15 17.13
CA GLY A 109 -6.41 2.72 17.27
C GLY A 109 -5.60 3.59 18.24
N PRO A 110 -4.48 3.06 18.74
CA PRO A 110 -3.67 3.75 19.74
C PRO A 110 -2.72 4.82 19.17
N ALA A 111 -2.53 4.88 17.84
CA ALA A 111 -1.49 5.69 17.22
C ALA A 111 -1.90 7.14 16.95
N LEU A 112 -3.20 7.43 16.84
CA LEU A 112 -3.72 8.77 16.53
C LEU A 112 -4.78 9.19 17.55
N PRO A 113 -5.00 10.49 17.75
CA PRO A 113 -6.13 10.98 18.52
C PRO A 113 -7.46 10.47 17.94
N HIS A 114 -8.40 10.14 18.83
CA HIS A 114 -9.73 9.72 18.46
C HIS A 114 -10.51 10.87 17.80
N ASP A 115 -10.94 10.66 16.55
CA ASP A 115 -11.74 11.59 15.78
C ASP A 115 -12.56 10.83 14.72
N ASN A 116 -13.87 10.77 14.96
CA ASN A 116 -14.82 10.07 14.10
C ASN A 116 -15.02 10.74 12.73
N GLU A 117 -14.88 12.06 12.64
CA GLU A 117 -15.04 12.79 11.37
C GLU A 117 -13.84 12.52 10.45
N ILE A 118 -12.63 12.58 11.02
CA ILE A 118 -11.41 12.20 10.31
C ILE A 118 -11.45 10.72 9.91
N ALA A 119 -11.85 9.83 10.83
CA ALA A 119 -11.99 8.41 10.55
C ALA A 119 -12.97 8.15 9.40
N LEU A 120 -14.15 8.78 9.44
CA LEU A 120 -15.16 8.67 8.38
C LEU A 120 -14.60 9.09 7.01
N GLY A 121 -13.90 10.23 6.95
CA GLY A 121 -13.30 10.71 5.71
C GLY A 121 -12.30 9.73 5.09
N TRP A 122 -11.44 9.13 5.92
CA TRP A 122 -10.48 8.13 5.47
C TRP A 122 -11.14 6.80 5.10
N TYR A 123 -12.16 6.35 5.85
CA TYR A 123 -12.94 5.17 5.50
C TYR A 123 -13.62 5.33 4.14
N GLN A 124 -14.20 6.49 3.85
CA GLN A 124 -14.83 6.77 2.56
C GLN A 124 -13.84 6.71 1.40
N LYS A 125 -12.65 7.30 1.57
CA LYS A 125 -11.58 7.23 0.56
C LYS A 125 -11.13 5.78 0.32
N SER A 126 -10.84 5.05 1.40
CA SER A 126 -10.41 3.65 1.31
C SER A 126 -11.48 2.76 0.69
N ALA A 127 -12.75 2.97 1.07
CA ALA A 127 -13.88 2.29 0.48
C ALA A 127 -13.99 2.57 -1.03
N ALA A 128 -13.75 3.81 -1.49
CA ALA A 128 -13.81 4.16 -2.91
C ALA A 128 -12.84 3.33 -3.77
N GLY A 129 -11.68 2.94 -3.24
CA GLY A 129 -10.77 1.95 -3.86
C GLY A 129 -11.14 0.49 -3.63
N ASN A 130 -12.37 0.21 -3.18
CA ASN A 130 -12.92 -1.12 -2.88
C ASN A 130 -12.21 -1.89 -1.76
N HIS A 131 -11.59 -1.18 -0.81
CA HIS A 131 -11.02 -1.84 0.36
C HIS A 131 -12.12 -2.49 1.21
N ARG A 132 -12.08 -3.84 1.29
CA ARG A 132 -13.16 -4.64 1.87
C ARG A 132 -13.48 -4.27 3.32
N LEU A 133 -12.45 -4.11 4.17
CA LEU A 133 -12.66 -3.79 5.59
C LEU A 133 -13.23 -2.38 5.77
N ALA A 134 -12.86 -1.43 4.89
CA ALA A 134 -13.43 -0.08 4.92
C ALA A 134 -14.90 -0.10 4.51
N LEU A 135 -15.25 -0.86 3.46
CA LEU A 135 -16.65 -1.07 3.04
C LEU A 135 -17.48 -1.70 4.16
N GLN A 136 -16.95 -2.73 4.83
CA GLN A 136 -17.63 -3.41 5.94
C GLN A 136 -17.86 -2.44 7.10
N ARG A 137 -16.83 -1.69 7.49
CA ARG A 137 -16.94 -0.72 8.58
C ARG A 137 -17.95 0.39 8.30
N LEU A 138 -17.99 0.91 7.07
CA LEU A 138 -18.97 1.92 6.66
C LEU A 138 -20.39 1.35 6.60
N ALA A 139 -20.58 0.14 6.07
CA ALA A 139 -21.89 -0.49 6.05
C ALA A 139 -22.49 -0.61 7.46
N ASP A 140 -21.65 -1.03 8.40
CA ASP A 140 -21.97 -1.11 9.81
C ASP A 140 -22.25 0.26 10.43
N ALA A 141 -21.45 1.28 10.09
CA ALA A 141 -21.65 2.65 10.58
C ALA A 141 -22.98 3.25 10.11
N TRP A 142 -23.35 3.03 8.84
CA TRP A 142 -24.65 3.43 8.31
C TRP A 142 -25.82 2.66 8.95
N GLU A 143 -25.63 1.39 9.30
CA GLU A 143 -26.68 0.59 9.93
C GLU A 143 -26.94 1.01 11.37
N ARG A 144 -25.88 1.38 12.11
CA ARG A 144 -25.93 1.69 13.55
C ARG A 144 -25.92 3.17 13.89
N GLY A 145 -25.70 4.05 12.91
CA GLY A 145 -25.59 5.50 13.13
C GLY A 145 -24.30 5.90 13.86
N GLU A 146 -23.17 5.30 13.48
CA GLU A 146 -21.85 5.55 14.07
C GLU A 146 -21.03 6.53 13.20
N LEU A 147 -19.86 6.94 13.70
CA LEU A 147 -18.94 7.87 12.98
C LEU A 147 -19.59 9.22 12.60
N GLY A 148 -20.63 9.64 13.32
CA GLY A 148 -21.41 10.84 13.00
C GLY A 148 -22.41 10.68 11.85
N LEU A 149 -22.60 9.46 11.35
CA LEU A 149 -23.59 9.15 10.31
C LEU A 149 -24.98 8.92 10.92
N PRO A 150 -26.06 9.28 10.21
CA PRO A 150 -27.40 8.83 10.58
C PRO A 150 -27.60 7.37 10.20
N VAL A 151 -28.57 6.72 10.85
CA VAL A 151 -29.02 5.37 10.47
C VAL A 151 -29.64 5.41 9.06
N ASP A 152 -29.06 4.64 8.13
CA ASP A 152 -29.51 4.48 6.75
C ASP A 152 -29.24 3.04 6.27
N ALA A 153 -30.23 2.17 6.42
CA ALA A 153 -30.14 0.77 6.01
C ALA A 153 -29.91 0.59 4.50
N ARG A 154 -30.39 1.52 3.67
CA ARG A 154 -30.20 1.44 2.21
C ARG A 154 -28.72 1.60 1.86
N LYS A 155 -28.05 2.60 2.42
CA LYS A 155 -26.60 2.80 2.21
C LYS A 155 -25.78 1.61 2.71
N SER A 156 -26.15 1.03 3.85
CA SER A 156 -25.52 -0.20 4.35
C SER A 156 -25.64 -1.35 3.33
N LEU A 157 -26.86 -1.59 2.82
CA LEU A 157 -27.12 -2.65 1.83
C LEU A 157 -26.36 -2.42 0.51
N GLU A 158 -26.25 -1.18 0.03
CA GLU A 158 -25.47 -0.82 -1.16
C GLU A 158 -23.99 -1.18 -1.01
N LEU A 159 -23.39 -0.84 0.14
CA LEU A 159 -22.00 -1.17 0.44
C LEU A 159 -21.78 -2.69 0.58
N ARG A 160 -22.70 -3.40 1.25
CA ARG A 160 -22.68 -4.87 1.35
C ARG A 160 -22.80 -5.54 -0.02
N ALA A 161 -23.61 -5.00 -0.93
CA ALA A 161 -23.70 -5.48 -2.31
C ALA A 161 -22.43 -5.19 -3.13
N ARG A 162 -21.70 -4.10 -2.82
CA ARG A 162 -20.41 -3.81 -3.45
C ARG A 162 -19.34 -4.82 -3.03
N ILE A 163 -19.28 -5.19 -1.75
CA ILE A 163 -18.37 -6.22 -1.23
C ILE A 163 -18.56 -7.54 -1.98
N ARG A 164 -19.80 -8.05 -2.07
CA ARG A 164 -20.08 -9.34 -2.74
C ARG A 164 -19.63 -9.36 -4.20
N ARG A 165 -19.84 -8.28 -4.95
CA ARG A 165 -19.40 -8.19 -6.34
C ARG A 165 -17.88 -8.26 -6.47
N CYS A 166 -17.14 -7.66 -5.54
CA CYS A 166 -15.68 -7.76 -5.54
C CYS A 166 -15.23 -9.21 -5.26
N GLU A 167 -15.92 -9.92 -4.37
CA GLU A 167 -15.62 -11.33 -4.03
C GLU A 167 -15.91 -12.27 -5.21
N GLU A 168 -17.03 -12.08 -5.90
CA GLU A 168 -17.41 -12.87 -7.08
C GLU A 168 -16.38 -12.73 -8.20
N VAL A 169 -15.88 -11.52 -8.47
CA VAL A 169 -14.83 -11.29 -9.47
C VAL A 169 -13.52 -12.00 -9.09
N THR A 170 -13.14 -11.97 -7.82
CA THR A 170 -11.94 -12.68 -7.37
C THR A 170 -12.06 -14.20 -7.48
N ALA A 171 -13.25 -14.77 -7.28
CA ALA A 171 -13.51 -16.20 -7.42
C ALA A 171 -13.46 -16.66 -8.89
N LEU A 172 -13.88 -15.81 -9.83
CA LEU A 172 -13.87 -16.13 -11.27
C LEU A 172 -12.47 -16.08 -11.89
N ASN A 173 -11.54 -15.30 -11.33
CA ASN A 173 -10.16 -15.17 -11.82
C ASN A 173 -9.20 -16.29 -11.35
N LEU A 174 -9.70 -17.26 -10.58
CA LEU A 174 -8.92 -18.38 -10.03
C LEU A 174 -9.27 -19.75 -10.66
N ASN A 175 -10.11 -19.76 -11.70
CA ASN A 175 -10.46 -20.94 -12.51
C ASN A 175 -9.94 -20.79 -13.94
#